data_AF-A0A955TSZ6-F1
#
_entry.id   AF-A0A955TSZ6-F1
#
_cell.length_a   1.000
_cell.length_b   1.000
_cell.length_c   1.000
_cell.angle_alpha   90.00
_cell.angle_beta   90.00
_cell.angle_gamma   90.00
#
_symmetry.space_group_name_H-M   'P 1'
#
loop_
_entity.id
_entity.type
_entity.pdbx_description
1 polymer ?
#
loop_
_entity_poly.entity_id
_entity_poly.type
_entity_poly.pdbx_seq_one_letter_code
_entity_poly.pdbx_strand_id
1 'polypeptide(L)'
;MGQDEPIERWTAKRRAALVLRVLKGETSVAEAARQHGLPVAEVDGWQEQFLRSAENGLRRRPKDEEAVKDEQIKKLKQKIGDLVVENDVLREALKPSHLGQEMSDA
;
A
#
# COMPACT_ATOMS: atom_id res chain seq x y z
N MET A 1 -37.34 6.66 12.25
CA MET A 1 -37.12 6.28 10.84
C MET A 1 -35.61 6.34 10.61
N GLY A 2 -34.91 5.22 10.75
CA GLY A 2 -33.48 5.17 10.40
C GLY A 2 -33.38 5.35 8.90
N GLN A 3 -32.73 6.43 8.46
CA GLN A 3 -32.40 6.58 7.05
C GLN A 3 -31.26 5.61 6.76
N ASP A 4 -31.61 4.38 6.38
CA ASP A 4 -30.70 3.48 5.68
C ASP A 4 -30.55 4.02 4.25
N GLU A 5 -29.83 5.12 4.13
CA GLU A 5 -29.42 5.66 2.84
C GLU A 5 -28.47 4.63 2.23
N PRO A 6 -28.77 4.07 1.04
CA PRO A 6 -28.00 2.98 0.49
C PRO A 6 -26.55 3.40 0.34
N ILE A 7 -25.63 2.63 0.95
CA ILE A 7 -24.19 2.90 0.88
C ILE A 7 -23.80 3.01 -0.58
N GLU A 8 -23.56 4.23 -1.02
CA GLU A 8 -23.36 4.52 -2.43
C GLU A 8 -21.96 4.07 -2.82
N ARG A 9 -21.86 2.94 -3.53
CA ARG A 9 -20.56 2.30 -3.80
C ARG A 9 -19.66 3.17 -4.68
N TRP A 10 -18.50 3.56 -4.15
CA TRP A 10 -17.47 4.29 -4.89
C TRP A 10 -16.65 3.40 -5.83
N THR A 11 -17.24 3.08 -6.99
CA THR A 11 -16.53 2.38 -8.08
C THR A 11 -15.42 3.26 -8.67
N ALA A 12 -14.43 2.64 -9.32
CA ALA A 12 -13.35 3.36 -9.99
C ALA A 12 -13.88 4.37 -11.02
N LYS A 13 -14.87 3.97 -11.83
CA LYS A 13 -15.52 4.84 -12.83
C LYS A 13 -16.17 6.07 -12.18
N ARG A 14 -16.85 5.88 -11.04
CA ARG A 14 -17.52 6.97 -10.33
C ARG A 14 -16.53 7.94 -9.70
N ARG A 15 -15.47 7.42 -9.05
CA ARG A 15 -14.38 8.23 -8.50
C ARG A 15 -13.71 9.07 -9.58
N ALA A 16 -13.39 8.45 -10.73
CA ALA A 16 -12.81 9.16 -11.87
C ALA A 16 -13.74 10.27 -12.41
N ALA A 17 -15.04 10.01 -12.53
CA ALA A 17 -16.00 11.02 -12.95
C ALA A 17 -16.05 12.21 -11.98
N LEU A 18 -16.07 11.95 -10.65
CA LEU A 18 -16.03 13.01 -9.65
C LEU A 18 -14.75 13.84 -9.76
N VAL A 19 -13.58 13.19 -9.81
CA VAL A 19 -12.27 13.86 -9.93
C VAL A 19 -12.18 14.69 -11.21
N LEU A 20 -12.72 14.21 -12.33
CA LEU A 20 -12.73 14.97 -13.59
C LEU A 20 -13.55 16.27 -13.46
N ARG A 21 -14.68 16.25 -12.76
CA ARG A 21 -15.47 17.48 -12.49
C ARG A 21 -14.67 18.46 -11.65
N VAL A 22 -13.94 17.95 -10.63
CA VAL A 22 -13.05 18.78 -9.80
C VAL A 22 -11.94 19.42 -10.65
N LEU A 23 -11.26 18.64 -11.49
CA LEU A 23 -10.18 19.15 -12.35
C LEU A 23 -10.66 20.17 -13.39
N LYS A 24 -11.90 20.05 -13.87
CA LYS A 24 -12.53 21.01 -14.77
C LYS A 24 -13.03 22.29 -14.07
N GLY A 25 -12.96 22.34 -12.74
CA GLY A 25 -13.49 23.44 -11.95
C GLY A 25 -15.02 23.48 -11.86
N GLU A 26 -15.71 22.39 -12.23
CA GLU A 26 -17.18 22.28 -12.12
C GLU A 26 -17.64 22.14 -10.66
N THR A 27 -16.76 21.68 -9.77
CA THR A 27 -16.95 21.62 -8.32
C THR A 27 -15.59 21.67 -7.63
N SER A 28 -15.52 22.15 -6.38
CA SER A 28 -14.30 22.04 -5.56
C SER A 28 -14.22 20.70 -4.82
N VAL A 29 -13.03 20.32 -4.36
CA VAL A 29 -12.82 19.13 -3.48
C VAL A 29 -13.71 19.21 -2.24
N ALA A 30 -13.80 20.40 -1.62
CA ALA A 30 -14.60 20.60 -0.41
C ALA A 30 -16.10 20.48 -0.66
N GLU A 31 -16.60 20.97 -1.80
CA GLU A 31 -18.02 20.84 -2.18
C GLU A 31 -18.38 19.40 -2.54
N ALA A 32 -17.53 18.74 -3.33
CA ALA A 32 -17.67 17.33 -3.68
C ALA A 32 -17.74 16.44 -2.44
N ALA A 33 -16.84 16.68 -1.48
CA ALA A 33 -16.80 15.97 -0.21
C ALA A 33 -18.10 16.14 0.58
N ARG A 34 -18.56 17.39 0.76
CA ARG A 34 -19.83 17.69 1.46
C ARG A 34 -21.04 17.08 0.76
N GLN A 35 -21.13 17.21 -0.58
CA GLN A 35 -22.27 16.73 -1.36
C GLN A 35 -22.47 15.22 -1.24
N HIS A 36 -21.38 14.48 -1.10
CA HIS A 36 -21.41 13.01 -1.06
C HIS A 36 -21.11 12.43 0.32
N GLY A 37 -21.08 13.24 1.38
CA GLY A 37 -20.80 12.79 2.74
C GLY A 37 -19.41 12.17 2.93
N LEU A 38 -18.43 12.57 2.11
CA LEU A 38 -17.06 12.06 2.15
C LEU A 38 -16.14 12.97 2.98
N PRO A 39 -15.08 12.42 3.60
CA PRO A 39 -13.97 13.21 4.09
C PRO A 39 -13.28 13.97 2.93
N VAL A 40 -12.92 15.23 3.15
CA VAL A 40 -12.20 16.05 2.16
C VAL A 40 -10.91 15.35 1.70
N ALA A 41 -10.16 14.77 2.64
CA ALA A 41 -8.93 14.03 2.38
C ALA A 41 -9.12 12.81 1.47
N GLU A 42 -10.31 12.21 1.43
CA GLU A 42 -10.58 11.07 0.57
C GLU A 42 -10.73 11.51 -0.89
N VAL A 43 -11.47 12.60 -1.14
CA VAL A 43 -11.61 13.18 -2.48
C VAL A 43 -10.27 13.74 -2.98
N ASP A 44 -9.52 14.38 -2.10
CA ASP A 44 -8.17 14.88 -2.37
C ASP A 44 -7.22 13.74 -2.76
N GLY A 45 -7.21 12.65 -1.97
CA GLY A 45 -6.42 11.45 -2.26
C GLY A 45 -6.78 10.80 -3.61
N TRP A 46 -8.05 10.82 -4.01
CA TRP A 46 -8.46 10.35 -5.34
C TRP A 46 -7.95 11.26 -6.46
N GLN A 47 -7.97 12.59 -6.25
CA GLN A 47 -7.44 13.55 -7.22
C GLN A 47 -5.94 13.33 -7.43
N GLU A 48 -5.17 13.22 -6.36
CA GLU A 48 -3.74 12.96 -6.46
C GLU A 48 -3.44 11.61 -7.15
N GLN A 49 -4.17 10.55 -6.78
CA GLN A 49 -3.99 9.23 -7.40
C GLN A 49 -4.30 9.28 -8.90
N PHE A 50 -5.36 9.98 -9.29
CA PHE A 50 -5.72 10.16 -10.69
C PHE A 50 -4.61 10.87 -11.46
N LEU A 51 -4.05 11.96 -10.90
CA LEU A 51 -2.95 12.71 -11.52
C LEU A 51 -1.68 11.85 -11.68
N ARG A 52 -1.29 11.10 -10.65
CA ARG A 52 -0.16 10.16 -10.73
C ARG A 52 -0.35 9.09 -11.81
N SER A 53 -1.53 8.49 -11.86
CA SER A 53 -1.85 7.47 -12.87
C SER A 53 -1.92 8.06 -14.28
N ALA A 54 -2.46 9.27 -14.44
CA ALA A 54 -2.48 9.97 -15.72
C ALA A 54 -1.06 10.31 -16.21
N GLU A 55 -0.20 10.85 -15.33
CA GLU A 55 1.20 11.10 -15.65
C GLU A 55 1.91 9.81 -16.09
N ASN A 56 1.67 8.69 -15.39
CA ASN A 56 2.25 7.41 -15.76
C ASN A 56 1.75 6.89 -17.10
N GLY A 57 0.45 7.02 -17.38
CA GLY A 57 -0.15 6.60 -18.65
C GLY A 57 0.35 7.39 -19.86
N LEU A 58 0.80 8.64 -19.66
CA LEU A 58 1.35 9.49 -20.72
C LEU A 58 2.83 9.23 -21.03
N ARG A 59 3.52 8.40 -20.24
CA ARG A 59 4.93 8.06 -20.51
C ARG A 59 5.05 7.20 -21.77
N ARG A 60 6.11 7.43 -22.56
CA ARG A 60 6.46 6.56 -23.72
C ARG A 60 6.56 5.08 -23.33
N ARG A 61 7.00 4.83 -22.10
CA ARG A 61 7.00 3.51 -21.44
C ARG A 61 6.36 3.68 -20.06
N PRO A 62 5.06 3.40 -19.91
CA PRO A 62 4.40 3.43 -18.59
C PRO A 62 5.10 2.49 -17.63
N LYS A 63 5.23 2.90 -16.36
CA LYS A 63 5.72 2.02 -15.31
C LYS A 63 4.61 1.06 -14.94
N ASP A 64 4.94 -0.23 -14.90
CA ASP A 64 4.08 -1.23 -14.27
C ASP A 64 4.31 -1.15 -12.75
N GLU A 65 3.57 -0.26 -12.09
CA GLU A 65 3.71 -0.03 -10.65
C GLU A 65 3.40 -1.29 -9.83
N GLU A 66 2.56 -2.19 -10.35
CA GLU A 66 2.23 -3.47 -9.71
C GLU A 66 3.41 -4.43 -9.81
N ALA A 67 4.01 -4.58 -11.00
CA ALA A 67 5.23 -5.37 -11.16
C ALA A 67 6.40 -4.83 -10.30
N VAL A 68 6.54 -3.51 -10.15
CA VAL A 68 7.56 -2.91 -9.28
C VAL A 68 7.32 -3.27 -7.81
N LYS A 69 6.07 -3.21 -7.34
CA LYS A 69 5.71 -3.61 -5.98
C LYS A 69 5.95 -5.10 -5.76
N ASP A 70 5.58 -5.95 -6.71
CA ASP A 70 5.79 -7.39 -6.64
C ASP A 70 7.29 -7.74 -6.56
N GLU A 71 8.13 -7.04 -7.32
CA GLU A 71 9.58 -7.20 -7.24
C GLU A 71 10.13 -6.79 -5.86
N GLN A 72 9.63 -5.68 -5.29
CA GLN A 72 10.00 -5.26 -3.93
C GLN A 72 9.55 -6.28 -2.88
N ILE A 73 8.32 -6.78 -2.97
CA ILE A 73 7.78 -7.82 -2.08
C ILE A 73 8.66 -9.07 -2.15
N LYS A 74 9.06 -9.49 -3.36
CA LYS A 74 9.96 -10.63 -3.55
C LYS A 74 11.29 -10.43 -2.85
N LYS A 75 11.92 -9.25 -3.01
CA LYS A 75 13.20 -8.91 -2.35
C LYS A 75 13.07 -8.91 -0.83
N LEU A 76 11.99 -8.33 -0.30
CA LEU A 76 11.74 -8.31 1.14
C LEU A 76 11.52 -9.72 1.71
N LYS A 77 10.73 -10.55 1.03
CA LYS A 77 10.52 -11.95 1.42
C LYS A 77 11.82 -12.75 1.45
N GLN A 78 12.69 -12.57 0.44
CA GLN A 78 14.00 -13.19 0.42
C GLN A 78 14.84 -12.76 1.63
N LYS A 79 14.91 -11.45 1.90
CA LYS A 79 15.69 -10.93 3.03
C LYS A 79 15.16 -11.43 4.38
N ILE A 80 13.85 -11.58 4.53
CA ILE A 80 13.25 -12.21 5.72
C ILE A 80 13.70 -13.67 5.84
N GLY A 81 13.69 -14.44 4.74
CA GLY A 81 14.19 -15.82 4.73
C GLY A 81 15.65 -15.92 5.16
N ASP A 82 16.52 -15.07 4.62
CA ASP A 82 17.94 -15.02 5.00
C ASP A 82 18.10 -14.73 6.50
N LEU A 83 17.34 -13.75 7.02
CA LEU A 83 17.36 -13.38 8.44
C LEU A 83 16.81 -14.49 9.35
N VAL A 84 15.81 -15.25 8.90
CA VAL A 84 15.29 -16.40 9.66
C VAL A 84 16.37 -17.49 9.77
N VAL A 85 17.03 -17.82 8.67
CA VAL A 85 18.12 -18.82 8.68
C VAL A 85 19.26 -18.38 9.59
N GLU A 86 19.68 -17.11 9.50
CA GLU A 86 20.70 -16.55 10.39
C GLU A 86 20.27 -16.63 11.87
N ASN A 87 19.01 -16.31 12.15
CA ASN A 87 18.48 -16.38 13.51
C ASN A 87 18.47 -17.83 14.05
N ASP A 88 18.08 -18.80 13.21
CA ASP A 88 18.06 -20.21 13.59
C ASP A 88 19.48 -20.72 13.87
N VAL A 89 20.47 -20.34 13.06
CA VAL A 89 21.89 -20.65 13.31
C VAL A 89 22.37 -20.06 14.63
N LEU A 90 22.07 -18.79 14.89
CA LEU A 90 22.46 -18.13 16.14
C LEU A 90 21.79 -18.76 17.36
N ARG A 91 20.50 -19.11 17.24
CA ARG A 91 19.75 -19.81 18.30
C ARG A 91 20.32 -21.19 18.57
N GLU A 92 20.70 -21.92 17.52
CA GLU A 92 21.36 -23.21 17.66
C GLU A 92 22.68 -23.03 18.41
N ALA A 93 23.55 -22.11 17.99
CA ALA A 93 24.85 -21.88 18.62
C ALA A 93 24.77 -21.48 20.11
N LEU A 94 23.68 -20.84 20.52
CA LEU A 94 23.43 -20.43 21.91
C LEU A 94 22.82 -21.54 22.79
N LYS A 95 22.52 -22.73 22.25
CA LYS A 95 21.95 -23.81 23.08
C LYS A 95 22.96 -24.28 24.14
N PRO A 96 22.51 -24.54 25.39
CA PRO A 96 23.39 -24.87 26.52
C PRO A 96 24.26 -26.13 26.32
N SER A 97 23.88 -27.02 25.41
CA SER A 97 24.58 -28.29 25.15
C SER A 97 26.00 -28.11 24.59
N HIS A 98 26.33 -26.96 24.01
CA HIS A 98 27.60 -26.73 23.31
C HIS A 98 28.63 -26.03 24.20
N LEU A 99 28.14 -25.21 25.14
CA LEU A 99 28.97 -24.54 26.15
C LEU A 99 29.46 -25.50 27.25
N GLY A 100 28.86 -26.69 27.36
CA GLY A 100 29.22 -27.72 28.33
C GLY A 100 30.23 -28.76 27.85
N GLN A 101 30.55 -28.83 26.55
CA GLN A 101 31.47 -29.85 26.02
C GLN A 101 32.94 -29.42 26.05
N GLU A 102 33.27 -28.13 26.02
CA GLU A 102 34.67 -27.68 26.14
C GLU A 102 35.19 -27.66 27.58
N MET A 103 34.30 -27.76 28.58
CA MET A 103 34.64 -27.68 30.01
C MET A 103 34.79 -29.06 30.68
N SER A 104 34.66 -30.16 29.93
CA SER A 104 34.70 -31.52 30.48
C SER A 104 36.00 -32.29 30.20
N ASP A 105 36.91 -31.75 29.39
CA ASP A 105 38.17 -32.42 28.99
C ASP A 105 39.45 -31.71 29.52
N ALA A 106 39.35 -30.95 30.62
CA ALA A 106 40.49 -30.29 31.29
C ALA A 106 40.70 -30.81 32.72
#